data_AF-A0A2V8SDD4-F1
#
_entry.id   AF-A0A2V8SDD4-F1
#
_cell.length_a   1.000
_cell.length_b   1.000
_cell.length_c   1.000
_cell.angle_alpha   90.00
_cell.angle_beta   90.00
_cell.angle_gamma   90.00
#
_symmetry.space_group_name_H-M   'P 1'
#
loop_
_entity.id
_entity.type
_entity.pdbx_description
1 polymer ?
#
loop_
_entity_poly.entity_id
_entity_poly.type
_entity_poly.pdbx_seq_one_letter_code
_entity_poly.pdbx_strand_id
1 'polypeptide(L)'
;MPRTPAWLATAAAVVISGGAYYISTGLGEFWPAAWIAPIPVLVLAFGSTRRTAAVAAIAAHFLGSLNLLAHFARLLPVVIVGLMVASRRARGLSGKWQRPLKRARMADPAMTPVGPPG
;
A
#
# COMPACT_ATOMS: atom_id res chain seq x y z
N MET A 1 -36.72 23.96 -19.16
CA MET A 1 -35.38 23.38 -18.91
C MET A 1 -35.57 21.92 -18.50
N PRO A 2 -35.03 20.93 -19.24
CA PRO A 2 -35.15 19.52 -18.88
C PRO A 2 -34.49 19.28 -17.50
N ARG A 3 -35.21 18.62 -16.59
CA ARG A 3 -34.68 18.22 -15.29
C ARG A 3 -33.73 17.04 -15.54
N THR A 4 -32.43 17.27 -15.49
CA THR A 4 -31.47 16.17 -15.43
C THR A 4 -31.80 15.33 -14.19
N PRO A 5 -31.98 14.01 -14.34
CA PRO A 5 -32.31 13.17 -13.20
C PRO A 5 -31.13 13.17 -12.22
N ALA A 6 -31.42 13.32 -10.92
CA ALA A 6 -30.44 13.55 -9.87
C ALA A 6 -29.34 12.47 -9.78
N TRP A 7 -29.64 11.24 -10.22
CA TRP A 7 -28.67 10.14 -10.25
C TRP A 7 -27.57 10.36 -11.30
N LEU A 8 -27.84 11.04 -12.42
CA LEU A 8 -26.81 11.38 -13.42
C LEU A 8 -25.81 12.37 -12.86
N ALA A 9 -26.28 13.41 -12.16
CA ALA A 9 -25.40 14.38 -11.52
C ALA A 9 -24.52 13.71 -10.45
N THR A 10 -25.10 12.78 -9.69
CA THR A 10 -24.38 11.99 -8.69
C THR A 10 -23.31 11.10 -9.34
N ALA A 11 -23.67 10.35 -10.39
CA ALA A 11 -22.74 9.49 -11.11
C ALA A 11 -21.61 10.30 -11.77
N ALA A 12 -21.93 11.42 -12.40
CA ALA A 12 -20.93 12.30 -13.00
C ALA A 12 -19.94 12.85 -11.96
N ALA A 13 -20.44 13.30 -10.80
CA ALA A 13 -19.59 13.77 -9.72
C ALA A 13 -18.64 12.66 -9.24
N VAL A 14 -19.15 11.44 -9.03
CA VAL A 14 -18.35 10.29 -8.61
C VAL A 14 -17.27 9.94 -9.64
N VAL A 15 -17.62 9.88 -10.92
CA VAL A 15 -16.69 9.48 -11.99
C VAL A 15 -15.61 10.54 -12.21
N ILE A 16 -15.97 11.82 -12.25
CA ILE A 16 -15.01 12.91 -12.46
C ILE A 16 -14.07 13.03 -11.26
N SER A 17 -14.62 13.06 -10.04
CA SER A 17 -13.82 13.14 -8.81
C SER A 17 -12.95 11.90 -8.61
N GLY A 18 -13.52 10.71 -8.82
CA GLY A 18 -12.78 9.45 -8.70
C GLY A 18 -11.70 9.32 -9.76
N GLY A 19 -11.96 9.70 -11.01
CA GLY A 19 -10.96 9.72 -12.09
C GLY A 19 -9.81 10.70 -11.80
N ALA A 20 -10.12 11.90 -11.30
CA ALA A 20 -9.11 12.87 -10.90
C ALA A 20 -8.24 12.36 -9.73
N TYR A 21 -8.85 11.70 -8.74
CA TYR A 21 -8.11 11.01 -7.67
C TYR A 21 -7.27 9.84 -8.18
N TYR A 22 -7.80 9.06 -9.12
CA TYR A 22 -7.11 7.92 -9.72
C TYR A 22 -5.82 8.36 -10.43
N ILE A 23 -5.87 9.47 -11.16
CA ILE A 23 -4.70 9.97 -11.88
C ILE A 23 -3.70 10.63 -10.91
N SER A 24 -4.18 11.30 -9.86
CA SER A 24 -3.31 12.05 -8.93
C SER A 24 -2.54 11.19 -7.93
N THR A 25 -3.03 9.98 -7.58
CA THR A 25 -2.47 9.19 -6.47
C THR A 25 -1.58 8.01 -6.87
N GLY A 26 -1.60 7.54 -8.13
CA GLY A 26 -1.02 6.23 -8.47
C GLY A 26 0.07 6.16 -9.51
N LEU A 27 0.02 7.01 -10.54
CA LEU A 27 0.84 6.87 -11.75
C LEU A 27 1.06 8.18 -12.53
N GLY A 28 0.47 9.30 -12.10
CA GLY A 28 0.59 10.57 -12.80
C GLY A 28 1.44 11.58 -12.02
N GLU A 29 2.37 12.23 -12.71
CA GLU A 29 3.14 13.41 -12.27
C GLU A 29 2.23 14.62 -11.96
N PHE A 30 0.94 14.50 -12.29
CA PHE A 30 -0.06 15.55 -12.22
C PHE A 30 -0.81 15.57 -10.87
N TRP A 31 -0.05 15.77 -9.79
CA TRP A 31 -0.59 16.05 -8.45
C TRP A 31 -1.59 17.23 -8.38
N PRO A 32 -1.57 18.26 -9.28
CA PRO A 32 -2.58 19.31 -9.25
C PRO A 32 -4.02 18.81 -9.40
N ALA A 33 -4.23 17.66 -10.05
CA ALA A 33 -5.56 17.06 -10.18
C ALA A 33 -6.20 16.72 -8.81
N ALA A 34 -5.42 16.48 -7.76
CA ALA A 34 -5.95 16.22 -6.42
C ALA A 34 -6.72 17.41 -5.84
N TRP A 35 -6.37 18.65 -6.24
CA TRP A 35 -7.04 19.87 -5.78
C TRP A 35 -8.41 20.06 -6.42
N ILE A 36 -8.55 19.61 -7.67
CA ILE A 36 -9.77 19.75 -8.46
C ILE A 36 -10.70 18.55 -8.24
N ALA A 37 -10.13 17.38 -7.87
CA ALA A 37 -10.87 16.16 -7.59
C ALA A 37 -12.09 16.33 -6.66
N PRO A 38 -12.06 17.07 -5.54
CA PRO A 38 -13.23 17.22 -4.68
C PRO A 38 -14.31 18.17 -5.22
N ILE A 39 -14.01 19.02 -6.22
CA ILE A 39 -14.92 20.07 -6.71
C ILE A 39 -16.27 19.51 -7.19
N PRO A 40 -16.33 18.47 -8.04
CA PRO A 40 -17.62 17.91 -8.48
C PRO A 40 -18.49 17.38 -7.33
N VAL A 41 -17.89 16.73 -6.33
CA VAL A 41 -18.58 16.23 -5.14
C VAL A 41 -19.06 17.39 -4.25
N LEU A 42 -18.29 18.47 -4.14
CA LEU A 42 -18.69 19.67 -3.40
C LEU A 42 -19.87 20.39 -4.07
N VAL A 43 -19.84 20.55 -5.39
CA VAL A 43 -20.97 21.10 -6.16
C VAL A 43 -22.23 20.24 -5.96
N LEU A 44 -22.09 18.91 -5.99
CA LEU A 44 -23.19 17.99 -5.68
C LEU A 44 -23.69 18.20 -4.24
N ALA A 45 -22.80 18.38 -3.27
CA ALA A 45 -23.16 18.54 -1.86
C ALA A 45 -24.03 19.77 -1.57
N PHE A 46 -23.86 20.86 -2.31
CA PHE A 46 -24.69 22.06 -2.16
C PHE A 46 -26.14 21.87 -2.65
N GLY A 47 -26.37 20.94 -3.59
CA GLY A 47 -27.70 20.67 -4.16
C GLY A 47 -28.37 19.39 -3.66
N SER A 48 -27.72 18.62 -2.78
CA SER A 48 -28.14 17.27 -2.40
C SER A 48 -28.32 17.11 -0.90
N THR A 49 -28.97 16.02 -0.50
CA THR A 49 -28.99 15.63 0.93
C THR A 49 -27.58 15.24 1.40
N ARG A 50 -27.29 15.44 2.70
CA ARG A 50 -26.01 15.05 3.31
C ARG A 50 -25.66 13.58 3.06
N ARG A 51 -26.66 12.69 3.05
CA ARG A 51 -26.46 11.26 2.81
C ARG A 51 -25.98 10.98 1.38
N THR A 52 -26.60 11.62 0.39
CA THR A 52 -26.19 11.48 -1.02
C THR A 52 -24.77 12.01 -1.24
N ALA A 53 -24.44 13.17 -0.67
CA ALA A 53 -23.12 13.76 -0.76
C ALA A 53 -22.05 12.87 -0.11
N ALA A 54 -22.32 12.32 1.08
CA ALA A 54 -21.41 11.41 1.77
C ALA A 54 -21.17 10.12 0.98
N VAL A 55 -22.22 9.49 0.46
CA VAL A 55 -22.10 8.28 -0.36
C VAL A 55 -21.32 8.57 -1.65
N ALA A 56 -21.58 9.70 -2.31
CA ALA A 56 -20.86 10.10 -3.51
C ALA A 56 -19.37 10.37 -3.21
N ALA A 57 -19.05 11.03 -2.09
CA ALA A 57 -17.67 11.27 -1.68
C ALA A 57 -16.92 9.96 -1.41
N ILE A 58 -17.54 9.03 -0.67
CA ILE A 58 -16.96 7.70 -0.40
C ILE A 58 -16.75 6.93 -1.69
N ALA A 59 -17.74 6.91 -2.58
CA ALA A 59 -17.66 6.20 -3.86
C ALA A 59 -16.57 6.80 -4.76
N ALA A 60 -16.46 8.13 -4.85
CA ALA A 60 -15.42 8.82 -5.60
C ALA A 60 -14.03 8.49 -5.05
N HIS A 61 -13.86 8.53 -3.73
CA HIS A 61 -12.59 8.19 -3.09
C HIS A 61 -12.22 6.72 -3.34
N PHE A 62 -13.15 5.80 -3.12
CA PHE A 62 -12.93 4.37 -3.35
C PHE A 62 -12.53 4.09 -4.80
N LEU A 63 -13.24 4.69 -5.76
CA LEU A 63 -12.93 4.57 -7.18
C LEU A 63 -11.53 5.12 -7.51
N GLY A 64 -11.18 6.28 -6.94
CA GLY A 64 -9.86 6.89 -7.10
C GLY A 64 -8.72 6.05 -6.52
N SER A 65 -8.96 5.41 -5.38
CA SER A 65 -7.97 4.56 -4.71
C SER A 65 -7.74 3.21 -5.39
N LEU A 66 -8.52 2.82 -6.41
CA LEU A 66 -8.30 1.56 -7.13
C LEU A 66 -6.93 1.49 -7.82
N ASN A 67 -6.31 2.63 -8.17
CA ASN A 67 -4.95 2.62 -8.71
C ASN A 67 -3.95 2.04 -7.69
N LEU A 68 -4.17 2.28 -6.39
CA LEU A 68 -3.20 1.95 -5.36
C LEU A 68 -3.14 0.45 -5.20
N LEU A 69 -4.29 -0.21 -5.32
CA LEU A 69 -4.39 -1.67 -5.32
C LEU A 69 -3.57 -2.28 -6.47
N ALA A 70 -3.70 -1.75 -7.69
CA ALA A 70 -2.92 -2.18 -8.84
C ALA A 70 -1.42 -1.87 -8.68
N HIS A 71 -1.09 -0.72 -8.08
CA HIS A 71 0.29 -0.29 -7.82
C HIS A 71 0.97 -1.19 -6.78
N PHE A 72 0.32 -1.44 -5.64
CA PHE A 72 0.81 -2.35 -4.61
C PHE A 72 0.92 -3.80 -5.09
N ALA A 73 -0.01 -4.27 -5.93
CA ALA A 73 0.08 -5.59 -6.54
C ALA A 73 1.35 -5.75 -7.42
N ARG A 74 1.84 -4.67 -8.04
CA ARG A 74 3.09 -4.67 -8.82
C ARG A 74 4.34 -4.55 -7.94
N LEU A 75 4.27 -3.79 -6.85
CA LEU A 75 5.40 -3.58 -5.93
C LEU A 75 5.65 -4.77 -5.01
N LEU A 76 4.60 -5.48 -4.57
CA LEU A 76 4.71 -6.61 -3.64
C LEU A 76 5.70 -7.70 -4.12
N PRO A 77 5.68 -8.16 -5.38
CA PRO A 77 6.68 -9.09 -5.90
C PRO A 77 8.12 -8.57 -5.76
N VAL A 78 8.34 -7.28 -6.03
CA VAL A 78 9.66 -6.64 -5.94
C VAL A 78 10.13 -6.55 -4.49
N VAL A 79 9.24 -6.16 -3.58
CA VAL A 79 9.54 -6.09 -2.14
C VAL A 79 9.86 -7.48 -1.57
N ILE A 80 9.06 -8.49 -1.93
CA ILE A 80 9.29 -9.88 -1.50
C ILE A 80 10.63 -10.39 -2.02
N VAL A 81 10.94 -10.19 -3.30
CA VAL A 81 12.24 -10.58 -3.88
C VAL A 81 13.39 -9.83 -3.23
N GLY A 82 13.24 -8.52 -2.99
CA GLY A 82 14.24 -7.70 -2.29
C GLY A 82 14.52 -8.20 -0.86
N LEU A 83 13.46 -8.48 -0.09
CA LEU A 83 13.58 -9.07 1.25
C LEU A 83 14.21 -10.47 1.20
N MET A 84 13.89 -11.27 0.18
CA MET A 84 14.48 -12.59 0.02
C MET A 84 16.00 -12.50 -0.26
N VAL A 85 16.43 -11.58 -1.11
CA VAL A 85 17.86 -11.32 -1.38
C VAL A 85 18.56 -10.77 -0.13
N ALA A 86 17.96 -9.80 0.55
CA ALA A 86 18.51 -9.22 1.79
C ALA A 86 18.64 -10.29 2.90
N SER A 87 17.63 -11.13 3.09
CA SER A 87 17.66 -12.21 4.08
C SER A 87 18.70 -13.28 3.76
N ARG A 88 18.95 -13.60 2.49
CA ARG A 88 20.07 -14.49 2.08
C ARG A 88 21.42 -13.89 2.45
N ARG A 89 21.60 -12.58 2.25
CA ARG A 89 22.84 -11.87 2.61
C ARG A 89 23.07 -11.82 4.13
N ALA A 90 22.02 -11.59 4.91
CA ALA A 90 22.08 -11.61 6.37
C ALA A 90 22.46 -12.99 6.94
N ARG A 91 21.88 -14.07 6.41
CA ARG A 91 22.23 -15.44 6.80
C ARG A 91 23.68 -15.80 6.45
N GLY A 92 24.18 -15.34 5.29
CA GLY A 92 25.57 -15.54 4.88
C GLY A 92 26.58 -14.85 5.81
N LEU A 93 26.24 -13.68 6.36
CA LEU A 93 27.07 -12.98 7.34
C LEU A 93 27.04 -13.68 8.70
N SER A 94 25.87 -14.10 9.18
CA SER A 94 25.73 -14.83 10.45
C SER A 94 26.57 -16.13 10.46
N GLY A 95 26.57 -16.89 9.36
CA GLY A 95 27.39 -18.11 9.23
C GLY A 95 28.90 -17.87 9.26
N LYS A 96 29.39 -16.68 8.87
CA LYS A 96 30.82 -16.34 8.95
C LYS A 96 31.28 -16.13 10.38
N TRP A 97 30.43 -15.57 11.24
CA TRP A 97 30.74 -15.29 12.64
C TRP A 97 30.57 -16.51 13.56
N GLN A 98 29.71 -17.47 13.18
CA GLN A 98 29.55 -18.70 13.96
C GLN A 98 30.71 -19.69 13.81
N ARG A 99 31.39 -19.72 12.66
CA ARG A 99 32.54 -20.59 12.40
C ARG A 99 33.71 -20.39 13.38
N PRO A 100 34.21 -19.16 13.61
CA PRO A 100 35.28 -18.93 14.58
C PRO A 100 34.83 -19.22 16.01
N LEU A 101 33.58 -18.90 16.37
CA LEU A 101 33.03 -19.19 17.70
C LEU A 101 32.95 -20.70 17.97
N LYS A 102 32.51 -21.51 17.00
CA LYS A 102 32.54 -22.98 17.11
C LYS A 102 33.97 -23.52 17.24
N ARG A 103 34.93 -22.96 16.51
CA ARG A 103 36.34 -23.38 16.60
C ARG A 103 36.94 -23.01 17.96
N ALA A 104 36.68 -21.81 18.46
CA ALA A 104 37.11 -21.38 19.79
C ALA A 104 36.52 -22.28 20.89
N ARG A 105 35.24 -22.66 20.76
CA ARG A 105 34.58 -23.58 21.70
C ARG A 105 35.12 -25.01 21.64
N MET A 106 35.57 -25.48 20.47
CA MET A 106 36.20 -26.80 20.31
C MET A 106 37.67 -26.83 20.75
N ALA A 107 38.34 -25.68 20.76
CA ALA A 107 39.71 -25.55 21.24
C ALA A 107 39.80 -25.35 22.76
N ASP A 108 38.66 -25.22 23.45
CA ASP A 108 38.59 -25.09 24.90
C ASP A 108 38.67 -26.49 25.56
N PRO A 109 39.79 -26.84 26.22
CA PRO A 109 39.96 -28.15 26.84
C PRO A 109 39.06 -28.39 28.06
N ALA A 110 38.35 -27.36 28.55
CA ALA A 110 37.39 -27.49 29.66
C ALA A 110 36.04 -28.10 29.25
N MET A 111 35.77 -28.26 27.93
CA MET A 111 34.57 -28.94 27.43
C MET A 111 34.77 -30.46 27.34
N THR A 112 34.91 -31.14 28.48
CA THR A 112 34.62 -32.57 28.52
C THR A 112 33.10 -32.78 28.54
N PRO A 113 32.53 -33.71 27.74
CA PRO A 113 31.11 -33.97 27.78
C PRO A 113 30.75 -34.52 29.17
N VAL A 114 29.95 -33.78 29.92
CA VAL A 114 29.29 -34.31 31.11
C VAL A 114 28.30 -35.36 30.59
N GLY A 115 28.64 -36.64 30.77
CA GLY A 115 27.78 -37.75 30.38
C GLY A 115 26.43 -37.65 31.09
N PRO A 116 25.34 -38.18 30.48
CA PRO A 116 24.02 -38.10 31.09
C PRO A 116 24.04 -38.81 32.46
N PRO A 117 23.30 -38.28 33.46
CA PRO A 117 23.24 -38.90 34.78
C PRO A 117 22.60 -40.29 34.64
N GLY A 118 23.34 -41.31 35.10
CA GLY A 118 22.88 -42.69 35.20
C GLY A 118 21.95 -42.91 36.38
#